data_AF-A0A7J7RQM0-F1
#
_entry.id   AF-A0A7J7RQM0-F1
#
_cell.length_a   1.000
_cell.length_b   1.000
_cell.length_c   1.000
_cell.angle_alpha   90.00
_cell.angle_beta   90.00
_cell.angle_gamma   90.00
#
_symmetry.space_group_name_H-M   'P 1'
#
loop_
_entity.id
_entity.type
_entity.pdbx_description
1 polymer ?
#
loop_
_entity_poly.entity_id
_entity_poly.type
_entity_poly.pdbx_seq_one_letter_code
_entity_poly.pdbx_strand_id
1 'polypeptide(L)'
;MKMTFYGQFVAGEDQESIRPLIRHNRAFGVGSILDYGVEEDLSPEEAERQEMESCTSEADRKGRGTSKREKQYQVHPAFGDRRDGVISARTYFYANEAKCDRHMETFLRCIEASGGASDDGFSAIKLTALGRPQFLLQFSDVLTKWRRFFHQMAAEQGKAGLAAMDTKLEVAALQESVAKMGIASRKEIEKWFTAETLGVSGTLDLLDWNSLINTRTELSKHLVVPNMQTGQLEPLLSGFTEEEQRQMSRMLQRMDVLAKKATEAGVRLMVDAEQTYFQPAISRLTLEMQRKFNMEKPLIFNTYQCYLRDAYDNITMDVELARREGWCFGAKLVRGAYMAQERARAAEMGYEDPINPTYEATNTMYHRCLDYVLELLKHNAKAKVMVATHNEDTVRFTLRRMEELGLYPADHQVYFGQLLGMCDQISFPLGQAGFPVYKYVPYGPVMEVLPYLSRRALENSSIMKGAQQERQLLWQELKRRLCTGSLFYHPA
;
A
#
# COMPACT_ATOMS: atom_id res chain seq x y z
N MET A 1 -20.91 -8.18 24.81
CA MET A 1 -19.82 -8.12 23.82
C MET A 1 -19.58 -6.72 23.24
N LYS A 2 -20.61 -5.91 22.93
CA LYS A 2 -20.36 -4.55 22.39
C LYS A 2 -19.60 -3.58 23.32
N MET A 3 -19.74 -3.72 24.64
CA MET A 3 -18.95 -2.98 25.65
C MET A 3 -17.70 -3.73 26.12
N THR A 4 -17.28 -4.79 25.40
CA THR A 4 -16.06 -5.55 25.72
C THR A 4 -14.98 -5.23 24.68
N PHE A 5 -13.91 -6.05 24.60
CA PHE A 5 -12.82 -5.90 23.63
C PHE A 5 -13.28 -5.61 22.19
N TYR A 6 -14.42 -6.16 21.76
CA TYR A 6 -15.03 -5.87 20.46
C TYR A 6 -15.26 -4.36 20.23
N GLY A 7 -15.93 -3.67 21.14
CA GLY A 7 -16.26 -2.25 20.98
C GLY A 7 -15.05 -1.32 21.05
N GLN A 8 -13.91 -1.81 21.56
CA GLN A 8 -12.66 -1.05 21.57
C GLN A 8 -12.05 -0.96 20.16
N PHE A 9 -12.11 -2.03 19.36
CA PHE A 9 -11.40 -2.12 18.07
C PHE A 9 -12.32 -2.23 16.85
N VAL A 10 -13.62 -2.47 17.05
CA VAL A 10 -14.63 -2.60 16.00
C VAL A 10 -15.81 -1.69 16.35
N ALA A 11 -16.22 -0.86 15.39
CA ALA A 11 -17.22 0.17 15.62
C ALA A 11 -18.65 -0.32 15.70
N GLY A 12 -18.96 -1.44 15.02
CA GLY A 12 -20.32 -1.92 14.86
C GLY A 12 -20.40 -3.05 13.84
N GLU A 13 -21.60 -3.56 13.64
CA GLU A 13 -21.86 -4.72 12.76
C GLU A 13 -22.20 -4.30 11.33
N ASP A 14 -22.73 -3.10 11.16
CA ASP A 14 -23.31 -2.59 9.93
C ASP A 14 -23.22 -1.06 9.84
N GLN A 15 -23.69 -0.50 8.73
CA GLN A 15 -23.61 0.94 8.47
C GLN A 15 -24.42 1.80 9.47
N GLU A 16 -25.49 1.27 10.05
CA GLU A 16 -26.32 2.03 11.00
C GLU A 16 -25.69 2.04 12.39
N SER A 17 -25.18 0.89 12.83
CA SER A 17 -24.57 0.71 14.14
C SER A 17 -23.24 1.45 14.32
N ILE A 18 -22.52 1.77 13.23
CA ILE A 18 -21.28 2.58 13.31
C ILE A 18 -21.54 4.08 13.43
N ARG A 19 -22.74 4.58 13.07
CA ARG A 19 -23.05 6.03 13.05
C ARG A 19 -22.80 6.73 14.39
N PRO A 20 -23.17 6.18 15.56
CA PRO A 20 -22.92 6.84 16.84
C PRO A 20 -21.43 7.09 17.09
N LEU A 21 -20.56 6.11 16.81
CA LEU A 21 -19.11 6.26 16.95
C LEU A 21 -18.55 7.30 15.97
N ILE A 22 -18.99 7.26 14.71
CA ILE A 22 -18.51 8.22 13.70
C ILE A 22 -18.92 9.64 14.09
N ARG A 23 -20.16 9.85 14.54
CA ARG A 23 -20.62 11.15 15.04
C ARG A 23 -19.85 11.60 16.27
N HIS A 24 -19.57 10.69 17.19
CA HIS A 24 -18.74 10.96 18.37
C HIS A 24 -17.36 11.45 17.95
N ASN A 25 -16.64 10.70 17.12
CA ASN A 25 -15.30 11.09 16.65
C ASN A 25 -15.33 12.43 15.92
N ARG A 26 -16.34 12.65 15.04
CA ARG A 26 -16.50 13.91 14.29
C ARG A 26 -16.69 15.11 15.22
N ALA A 27 -17.37 14.95 16.35
CA ALA A 27 -17.53 16.01 17.35
C ALA A 27 -16.18 16.45 17.98
N PHE A 28 -15.13 15.64 17.85
CA PHE A 28 -13.76 15.99 18.28
C PHE A 28 -12.83 16.32 17.09
N GLY A 29 -13.39 16.60 15.91
CA GLY A 29 -12.60 16.87 14.70
C GLY A 29 -11.92 15.63 14.11
N VAL A 30 -12.36 14.43 14.48
CA VAL A 30 -11.77 13.17 14.02
C VAL A 30 -12.70 12.47 13.01
N GLY A 31 -12.23 12.31 11.78
CA GLY A 31 -12.89 11.56 10.72
C GLY A 31 -12.71 10.05 10.81
N SER A 32 -13.28 9.33 9.85
CA SER A 32 -13.21 7.87 9.78
C SER A 32 -12.73 7.39 8.41
N ILE A 33 -11.87 6.37 8.43
CA ILE A 33 -11.50 5.52 7.29
C ILE A 33 -12.28 4.24 7.50
N LEU A 34 -13.39 4.07 6.77
CA LEU A 34 -14.23 2.90 6.97
C LEU A 34 -13.60 1.69 6.33
N ASP A 35 -13.71 0.59 7.06
CA ASP A 35 -13.09 -0.63 6.66
C ASP A 35 -13.92 -1.85 7.08
N TYR A 36 -14.45 -2.59 6.12
CA TYR A 36 -15.29 -3.74 6.45
C TYR A 36 -14.43 -4.91 6.90
N GLY A 37 -14.53 -5.21 8.19
CA GLY A 37 -13.64 -6.06 8.99
C GLY A 37 -13.79 -7.55 8.78
N VAL A 38 -14.53 -7.99 7.78
CA VAL A 38 -14.83 -9.41 7.58
C VAL A 38 -13.59 -10.15 7.11
N GLU A 39 -13.14 -11.07 7.95
CA GLU A 39 -12.14 -12.07 7.64
C GLU A 39 -12.77 -13.45 7.57
N GLU A 40 -12.18 -14.30 6.75
CA GLU A 40 -12.63 -15.67 6.66
C GLU A 40 -12.09 -16.50 7.80
N ASP A 41 -12.99 -17.29 8.38
CA ASP A 41 -12.68 -18.32 9.36
C ASP A 41 -12.24 -19.60 8.65
N LEU A 42 -11.07 -19.54 8.00
CA LEU A 42 -10.41 -20.72 7.41
C LEU A 42 -9.49 -21.37 8.43
N SER A 43 -9.42 -22.71 8.45
CA SER A 43 -8.34 -23.40 9.17
C SER A 43 -6.97 -23.04 8.55
N PRO A 44 -5.85 -23.15 9.30
CA PRO A 44 -4.53 -22.94 8.75
C PRO A 44 -4.24 -23.80 7.51
N GLU A 45 -4.67 -25.06 7.52
CA GLU A 45 -4.49 -25.99 6.39
C GLU A 45 -5.34 -25.59 5.18
N GLU A 46 -6.56 -25.11 5.40
CA GLU A 46 -7.42 -24.63 4.32
C GLU A 46 -6.88 -23.34 3.70
N ALA A 47 -6.40 -22.41 4.53
CA ALA A 47 -5.76 -21.18 4.11
C ALA A 47 -4.49 -21.48 3.29
N GLU A 48 -3.63 -22.36 3.78
CA GLU A 48 -2.44 -22.83 3.06
C GLU A 48 -2.82 -23.41 1.70
N ARG A 49 -3.78 -24.36 1.65
CA ARG A 49 -4.21 -24.96 0.39
C ARG A 49 -4.74 -23.92 -0.60
N GLN A 50 -5.63 -23.02 -0.15
CA GLN A 50 -6.19 -21.98 -1.02
C GLN A 50 -5.12 -21.02 -1.54
N GLU A 51 -4.18 -20.60 -0.69
CA GLU A 51 -3.08 -19.73 -1.09
C GLU A 51 -2.17 -20.43 -2.11
N MET A 52 -1.76 -21.68 -1.84
CA MET A 52 -0.93 -22.47 -2.73
C MET A 52 -1.60 -22.65 -4.11
N GLU A 53 -2.89 -22.97 -4.15
CA GLU A 53 -3.64 -23.12 -5.40
C GLU A 53 -3.82 -21.78 -6.15
N SER A 54 -4.11 -20.72 -5.42
CA SER A 54 -4.43 -19.42 -6.01
C SER A 54 -3.21 -18.63 -6.48
N CYS A 55 -2.03 -18.85 -5.89
CA CYS A 55 -0.76 -18.22 -6.30
C CYS A 55 0.05 -19.03 -7.32
N THR A 56 -0.30 -20.29 -7.56
CA THR A 56 0.40 -21.16 -8.53
C THR A 56 -0.21 -21.05 -9.92
N SER A 57 0.61 -20.71 -10.93
CA SER A 57 0.16 -20.64 -12.33
C SER A 57 -0.01 -22.03 -12.97
N GLU A 58 -0.74 -22.10 -14.07
CA GLU A 58 -0.82 -23.35 -14.87
C GLU A 58 0.56 -23.80 -15.40
N ALA A 59 1.44 -22.86 -15.72
CA ALA A 59 2.82 -23.16 -16.14
C ALA A 59 3.68 -23.74 -15.00
N ASP A 60 3.47 -23.27 -13.77
CA ASP A 60 4.14 -23.78 -12.56
C ASP A 60 3.73 -25.23 -12.28
N ARG A 61 2.43 -25.53 -12.37
CA ARG A 61 1.89 -26.90 -12.19
C ARG A 61 2.49 -27.90 -13.18
N LYS A 62 2.79 -27.45 -14.39
CA LYS A 62 3.40 -28.27 -15.45
C LYS A 62 4.93 -28.37 -15.33
N GLY A 63 5.52 -27.86 -14.24
CA GLY A 63 6.97 -27.89 -13.99
C GLY A 63 7.78 -26.97 -14.91
N ARG A 64 7.13 -26.04 -15.63
CA ARG A 64 7.77 -25.15 -16.61
C ARG A 64 8.06 -23.74 -16.07
N GLY A 65 7.45 -23.35 -14.94
CA GLY A 65 7.48 -21.97 -14.42
C GLY A 65 8.23 -21.75 -13.09
N THR A 66 8.26 -22.73 -12.18
CA THR A 66 8.76 -22.53 -10.80
C THR A 66 10.27 -22.35 -10.71
N SER A 67 11.06 -23.05 -11.56
CA SER A 67 12.52 -22.97 -11.56
C SER A 67 13.09 -21.65 -12.09
N LYS A 68 12.25 -20.78 -12.69
CA LYS A 68 12.64 -19.50 -13.30
C LYS A 68 12.31 -18.26 -12.45
N ARG A 69 11.51 -18.38 -11.39
CA ARG A 69 11.16 -17.24 -10.53
C ARG A 69 12.25 -16.98 -9.51
N GLU A 70 12.45 -15.71 -9.17
CA GLU A 70 13.28 -15.40 -8.01
C GLU A 70 12.64 -15.95 -6.75
N LYS A 71 13.47 -16.36 -5.78
CA LYS A 71 13.04 -16.99 -4.54
C LYS A 71 11.95 -16.20 -3.81
N GLN A 72 12.05 -14.86 -3.77
CA GLN A 72 11.06 -14.00 -3.13
C GLN A 72 9.64 -14.14 -3.73
N TYR A 73 9.54 -14.39 -5.04
CA TYR A 73 8.28 -14.50 -5.78
C TYR A 73 7.84 -15.95 -6.03
N GLN A 74 8.43 -16.91 -5.32
CA GLN A 74 7.97 -18.29 -5.29
C GLN A 74 6.96 -18.48 -4.15
N VAL A 75 5.97 -19.34 -4.38
CA VAL A 75 5.00 -19.73 -3.36
C VAL A 75 5.65 -20.76 -2.44
N HIS A 76 5.39 -20.69 -1.14
CA HIS A 76 5.99 -21.58 -0.14
C HIS A 76 4.95 -22.04 0.89
N PRO A 77 4.77 -23.36 1.11
CA PRO A 77 3.74 -23.91 1.99
C PRO A 77 3.79 -23.36 3.42
N ALA A 78 4.99 -23.23 4.02
CA ALA A 78 5.17 -22.70 5.37
C ALA A 78 4.66 -21.25 5.57
N PHE A 79 4.34 -20.55 4.48
CA PHE A 79 3.79 -19.19 4.50
C PHE A 79 2.49 -19.10 3.68
N GLY A 80 1.81 -20.23 3.48
CA GLY A 80 0.53 -20.29 2.78
C GLY A 80 -0.61 -19.67 3.61
N ASP A 81 -0.61 -19.86 4.93
CA ASP A 81 -1.47 -19.04 5.79
C ASP A 81 -0.84 -17.66 6.01
N ARG A 82 -1.22 -16.71 5.15
CA ARG A 82 -0.74 -15.32 5.21
C ARG A 82 -1.16 -14.56 6.47
N ARG A 83 -1.99 -15.14 7.34
CA ARG A 83 -2.36 -14.55 8.64
C ARG A 83 -1.32 -14.82 9.72
N ASP A 84 -0.45 -15.83 9.53
CA ASP A 84 0.52 -16.21 10.54
C ASP A 84 1.58 -15.12 10.76
N GLY A 85 1.81 -14.75 12.03
CA GLY A 85 2.65 -13.63 12.42
C GLY A 85 2.15 -12.24 11.97
N VAL A 86 0.93 -12.13 11.41
CA VAL A 86 0.35 -10.87 10.92
C VAL A 86 -0.78 -10.40 11.81
N ILE A 87 -0.55 -9.26 12.43
CA ILE A 87 -1.39 -8.80 13.54
C ILE A 87 -2.34 -7.68 13.10
N SER A 88 -1.84 -6.73 12.31
CA SER A 88 -2.56 -5.49 11.97
C SER A 88 -3.28 -5.45 10.67
N ALA A 89 -3.02 -6.42 9.81
CA ALA A 89 -3.59 -6.43 8.49
C ALA A 89 -4.55 -7.58 8.32
N ARG A 90 -5.62 -7.28 7.59
CA ARG A 90 -6.52 -8.31 7.08
C ARG A 90 -5.93 -9.03 5.89
N THR A 91 -6.34 -10.28 5.74
CA THR A 91 -5.91 -11.18 4.67
C THR A 91 -7.14 -11.76 3.99
N TYR A 92 -7.17 -11.68 2.66
CA TYR A 92 -8.23 -12.26 1.83
C TYR A 92 -7.68 -13.44 1.05
N PHE A 93 -8.34 -14.59 1.11
CA PHE A 93 -7.94 -15.78 0.37
C PHE A 93 -8.81 -15.93 -0.88
N TYR A 94 -8.17 -16.08 -2.04
CA TYR A 94 -8.89 -16.26 -3.28
C TYR A 94 -9.50 -17.67 -3.35
N ALA A 95 -10.82 -17.75 -3.50
CA ALA A 95 -11.50 -19.01 -3.79
C ALA A 95 -12.04 -19.07 -5.23
N ASN A 96 -12.65 -18.00 -5.72
CA ASN A 96 -13.18 -17.86 -7.08
C ASN A 96 -13.60 -16.41 -7.37
N GLU A 97 -13.89 -16.12 -8.64
CA GLU A 97 -14.32 -14.79 -9.09
C GLU A 97 -15.60 -14.28 -8.42
N ALA A 98 -16.58 -15.16 -8.18
CA ALA A 98 -17.84 -14.78 -7.52
C ALA A 98 -17.60 -14.28 -6.09
N LYS A 99 -16.55 -14.77 -5.43
CA LYS A 99 -16.13 -14.29 -4.11
C LYS A 99 -15.47 -12.91 -4.20
N CYS A 100 -14.62 -12.68 -5.20
CA CYS A 100 -14.09 -11.35 -5.49
C CYS A 100 -15.19 -10.34 -5.80
N ASP A 101 -16.26 -10.76 -6.47
CA ASP A 101 -17.44 -9.89 -6.72
C ASP A 101 -18.15 -9.53 -5.41
N ARG A 102 -18.34 -10.49 -4.49
CA ARG A 102 -18.88 -10.19 -3.14
C ARG A 102 -18.01 -9.24 -2.33
N HIS A 103 -16.68 -9.39 -2.41
CA HIS A 103 -15.75 -8.43 -1.79
C HIS A 103 -15.86 -7.05 -2.44
N MET A 104 -15.99 -6.95 -3.77
CA MET A 104 -16.22 -5.66 -4.44
C MET A 104 -17.55 -5.02 -3.99
N GLU A 105 -18.65 -5.76 -3.96
CA GLU A 105 -19.95 -5.28 -3.46
C GLU A 105 -19.87 -4.77 -2.02
N THR A 106 -19.01 -5.40 -1.22
CA THR A 106 -18.75 -5.00 0.16
C THR A 106 -18.01 -3.66 0.18
N PHE A 107 -16.93 -3.51 -0.60
CA PHE A 107 -16.22 -2.23 -0.71
C PHE A 107 -17.10 -1.12 -1.27
N LEU A 108 -17.99 -1.40 -2.23
CA LEU A 108 -18.98 -0.43 -2.73
C LEU A 108 -19.89 0.07 -1.60
N ARG A 109 -20.38 -0.85 -0.75
CA ARG A 109 -21.17 -0.48 0.44
C ARG A 109 -20.34 0.32 1.45
N CYS A 110 -19.04 0.04 1.62
CA CYS A 110 -18.17 0.87 2.46
C CYS A 110 -18.03 2.29 1.92
N ILE A 111 -17.86 2.44 0.61
CA ILE A 111 -17.74 3.73 -0.06
C ILE A 111 -19.01 4.54 0.15
N GLU A 112 -20.18 3.94 -0.05
CA GLU A 112 -21.47 4.59 0.19
C GLU A 112 -21.64 5.00 1.64
N ALA A 113 -21.27 4.13 2.59
CA ALA A 113 -21.31 4.44 4.01
C ALA A 113 -20.38 5.60 4.37
N SER A 114 -19.17 5.64 3.81
CA SER A 114 -18.21 6.72 4.03
C SER A 114 -18.74 8.05 3.51
N GLY A 115 -19.30 8.08 2.30
CA GLY A 115 -19.87 9.29 1.70
C GLY A 115 -21.12 9.79 2.42
N GLY A 116 -21.96 8.87 2.91
CA GLY A 116 -23.14 9.23 3.71
C GLY A 116 -22.81 9.71 5.13
N ALA A 117 -21.62 9.39 5.65
CA ALA A 117 -21.21 9.73 7.02
C ALA A 117 -20.34 11.00 7.13
N SER A 118 -19.59 11.34 6.08
CA SER A 118 -18.68 12.50 6.06
C SER A 118 -18.42 13.02 4.65
N ASP A 119 -18.33 14.34 4.51
CA ASP A 119 -18.02 15.03 3.25
C ASP A 119 -16.55 14.87 2.80
N ASP A 120 -15.69 14.43 3.72
CA ASP A 120 -14.27 14.16 3.46
C ASP A 120 -13.93 12.79 4.08
N GLY A 121 -14.59 11.73 3.63
CA GLY A 121 -14.38 10.34 4.07
C GLY A 121 -13.23 9.63 3.36
N PHE A 122 -12.78 8.51 3.94
CA PHE A 122 -11.93 7.54 3.25
C PHE A 122 -12.54 6.13 3.34
N SER A 123 -12.21 5.28 2.37
CA SER A 123 -12.46 3.84 2.42
C SER A 123 -11.19 3.09 2.03
N ALA A 124 -10.89 2.00 2.74
CA ALA A 124 -9.74 1.16 2.45
C ALA A 124 -10.12 -0.05 1.58
N ILE A 125 -9.22 -0.43 0.67
CA ILE A 125 -9.37 -1.62 -0.19
C ILE A 125 -8.06 -2.41 -0.25
N LYS A 126 -8.14 -3.72 -0.47
CA LYS A 126 -6.99 -4.61 -0.71
C LYS A 126 -7.11 -5.28 -2.07
N LEU A 127 -6.01 -5.39 -2.81
CA LEU A 127 -6.03 -5.93 -4.16
C LEU A 127 -6.17 -7.45 -4.17
N THR A 128 -5.65 -8.15 -3.16
CA THR A 128 -5.86 -9.60 -3.02
C THR A 128 -7.33 -9.98 -2.80
N ALA A 129 -8.18 -9.04 -2.40
CA ALA A 129 -9.63 -9.25 -2.33
C ALA A 129 -10.34 -9.16 -3.69
N LEU A 130 -9.72 -8.51 -4.68
CA LEU A 130 -10.34 -8.14 -5.96
C LEU A 130 -10.01 -9.10 -7.11
N GLY A 131 -9.14 -10.08 -6.89
CA GLY A 131 -8.84 -11.08 -7.90
C GLY A 131 -7.78 -12.06 -7.46
N ARG A 132 -7.37 -12.92 -8.40
CA ARG A 132 -6.43 -13.99 -8.11
C ARG A 132 -5.01 -13.45 -7.83
N PRO A 133 -4.39 -13.77 -6.68
CA PRO A 133 -3.10 -13.22 -6.25
C PRO A 133 -1.90 -13.66 -7.09
N GLN A 134 -1.98 -14.79 -7.82
CA GLN A 134 -0.97 -15.21 -8.79
C GLN A 134 -0.55 -14.07 -9.73
N PHE A 135 -1.51 -13.30 -10.25
CA PHE A 135 -1.20 -12.19 -11.15
C PHE A 135 -0.31 -11.14 -10.46
N LEU A 136 -0.64 -10.76 -9.21
CA LEU A 136 0.14 -9.81 -8.43
C LEU A 136 1.56 -10.35 -8.16
N LEU A 137 1.68 -11.64 -7.87
CA LEU A 137 2.97 -12.30 -7.64
C LEU A 137 3.85 -12.27 -8.90
N GLN A 138 3.29 -12.69 -10.03
CA GLN A 138 4.00 -12.71 -11.32
C GLN A 138 4.37 -11.31 -11.78
N PHE A 139 3.44 -10.36 -11.69
CA PHE A 139 3.70 -8.99 -12.09
C PHE A 139 4.75 -8.32 -11.20
N SER A 140 4.78 -8.65 -9.91
CA SER A 140 5.82 -8.15 -8.99
C SER A 140 7.21 -8.71 -9.30
N ASP A 141 7.30 -10.00 -9.66
CA ASP A 141 8.55 -10.62 -10.15
C ASP A 141 9.06 -9.89 -11.40
N VAL A 142 8.18 -9.59 -12.35
CA VAL A 142 8.52 -8.84 -13.58
C VAL A 142 9.05 -7.45 -13.26
N LEU A 143 8.30 -6.67 -12.49
CA LEU A 143 8.68 -5.29 -12.16
C LEU A 143 10.03 -5.25 -11.45
N THR A 144 10.30 -6.22 -10.58
CA THR A 144 11.56 -6.32 -9.85
C THR A 144 12.72 -6.73 -10.75
N LYS A 145 12.53 -7.73 -11.61
CA LYS A 145 13.53 -8.13 -12.62
C LYS A 145 13.84 -6.98 -13.58
N TRP A 146 12.81 -6.25 -14.02
CA TRP A 146 12.96 -5.10 -14.91
C TRP A 146 13.78 -3.98 -14.26
N ARG A 147 13.51 -3.67 -12.99
CA ARG A 147 14.27 -2.68 -12.22
C ARG A 147 15.71 -3.14 -11.95
N ARG A 148 15.92 -4.40 -11.60
CA ARG A 148 17.27 -4.96 -11.42
C ARG A 148 18.08 -4.92 -12.70
N PHE A 149 17.44 -5.21 -13.84
CA PHE A 149 18.10 -5.11 -15.14
C PHE A 149 18.54 -3.66 -15.44
N PHE A 150 17.70 -2.67 -15.14
CA PHE A 150 18.11 -1.26 -15.20
C PHE A 150 19.34 -0.97 -14.32
N HIS A 151 19.36 -1.44 -13.06
CA HIS A 151 20.49 -1.23 -12.17
C HIS A 151 21.76 -1.96 -12.63
N GLN A 152 21.64 -3.12 -13.25
CA GLN A 152 22.77 -3.81 -13.88
C GLN A 152 23.33 -2.97 -15.04
N MET A 153 22.46 -2.44 -15.91
CA MET A 153 22.87 -1.54 -17.00
C MET A 153 23.51 -0.26 -16.46
N ALA A 154 23.02 0.26 -15.34
CA ALA A 154 23.65 1.38 -14.64
C ALA A 154 25.06 1.03 -14.16
N ALA A 155 25.24 -0.15 -13.58
CA ALA A 155 26.55 -0.61 -13.11
C ALA A 155 27.56 -0.75 -14.26
N GLU A 156 27.15 -1.29 -15.41
CA GLU A 156 27.99 -1.37 -16.62
C GLU A 156 28.44 0.00 -17.13
N GLN A 157 27.63 1.04 -16.92
CA GLN A 157 27.98 2.43 -17.24
C GLN A 157 28.71 3.16 -16.11
N GLY A 158 29.16 2.46 -15.07
CA GLY A 158 29.87 3.07 -13.93
C GLY A 158 28.99 3.93 -13.02
N LYS A 159 27.66 3.74 -13.08
CA LYS A 159 26.64 4.50 -12.32
C LYS A 159 26.06 3.68 -11.16
N ALA A 160 26.78 2.65 -10.70
CA ALA A 160 26.37 1.83 -9.56
C ALA A 160 26.31 2.65 -8.27
N GLY A 161 25.28 2.43 -7.44
CA GLY A 161 25.14 3.04 -6.12
C GLY A 161 24.62 4.49 -6.12
N LEU A 162 24.32 5.07 -7.29
CA LEU A 162 23.57 6.33 -7.36
C LEU A 162 22.13 6.13 -6.89
N ALA A 163 21.51 7.19 -6.37
CA ALA A 163 20.09 7.16 -6.04
C ALA A 163 19.27 6.91 -7.31
N ALA A 164 18.11 6.25 -7.16
CA ALA A 164 17.25 5.91 -8.30
C ALA A 164 16.91 7.13 -9.18
N MET A 165 16.65 8.28 -8.54
CA MET A 165 16.33 9.56 -9.18
C MET A 165 17.49 10.19 -9.96
N ASP A 166 18.73 9.88 -9.58
CA ASP A 166 19.94 10.46 -10.19
C ASP A 166 20.53 9.56 -11.29
N THR A 167 20.02 8.33 -11.40
CA THR A 167 20.55 7.34 -12.33
C THR A 167 19.98 7.57 -13.73
N LYS A 168 20.82 8.07 -14.64
CA LYS A 168 20.50 8.25 -16.07
C LYS A 168 21.43 7.39 -16.91
N LEU A 169 20.90 6.57 -17.81
CA LEU A 169 21.67 5.71 -18.70
C LEU A 169 21.85 6.36 -20.07
N GLU A 170 23.06 6.29 -20.61
CA GLU A 170 23.31 6.64 -22.01
C GLU A 170 22.65 5.60 -22.90
N VAL A 171 21.78 6.05 -23.80
CA VAL A 171 20.96 5.14 -24.61
C VAL A 171 21.82 4.38 -25.61
N ALA A 172 22.82 5.03 -26.21
CA ALA A 172 23.73 4.36 -27.13
C ALA A 172 24.48 3.19 -26.46
N ALA A 173 24.97 3.40 -25.23
CA ALA A 173 25.64 2.35 -24.46
C ALA A 173 24.66 1.24 -24.04
N LEU A 174 23.44 1.60 -23.66
CA LEU A 174 22.38 0.65 -23.33
C LEU A 174 22.00 -0.22 -24.53
N GLN A 175 21.82 0.38 -25.71
CA GLN A 175 21.52 -0.35 -26.94
C GLN A 175 22.64 -1.33 -27.30
N GLU A 176 23.90 -0.94 -27.08
CA GLU A 176 25.05 -1.81 -27.29
C GLU A 176 25.11 -2.97 -26.29
N SER A 177 24.89 -2.71 -25.00
CA SER A 177 24.83 -3.76 -23.96
C SER A 177 23.71 -4.76 -24.25
N VAL A 178 22.50 -4.29 -24.57
CA VAL A 178 21.35 -5.16 -24.90
C VAL A 178 21.63 -5.98 -26.16
N ALA A 179 22.26 -5.38 -27.18
CA ALA A 179 22.65 -6.10 -28.40
C ALA A 179 23.73 -7.16 -28.14
N LYS A 180 24.74 -6.85 -27.30
CA LYS A 180 25.79 -7.79 -26.88
C LYS A 180 25.24 -8.99 -26.14
N MET A 181 24.19 -8.79 -25.34
CA MET A 181 23.51 -9.86 -24.63
C MET A 181 22.64 -10.74 -25.53
N GLY A 182 22.48 -10.39 -26.82
CA GLY A 182 21.66 -11.15 -27.76
C GLY A 182 20.16 -11.10 -27.46
N ILE A 183 19.72 -10.12 -26.66
CA ILE A 183 18.35 -10.05 -26.13
C ILE A 183 17.33 -9.77 -27.25
N ALA A 184 17.67 -8.90 -28.20
CA ALA A 184 16.84 -8.53 -29.33
C ALA A 184 17.69 -8.07 -30.51
N SER A 185 17.12 -8.04 -31.72
CA SER A 185 17.81 -7.50 -32.88
C SER A 185 18.02 -5.99 -32.75
N ARG A 186 19.08 -5.46 -33.37
CA ARG A 186 19.39 -4.01 -33.32
C ARG A 186 18.21 -3.14 -33.76
N LYS A 187 17.45 -3.61 -34.76
CA LYS A 187 16.25 -2.93 -35.28
C LYS A 187 15.06 -2.96 -34.31
N GLU A 188 14.96 -3.97 -33.45
CA GLU A 188 13.96 -4.02 -32.36
C GLU A 188 14.37 -3.11 -31.20
N ILE A 189 15.65 -3.14 -30.83
CA ILE A 189 16.23 -2.30 -29.78
C ILE A 189 16.04 -0.81 -30.13
N GLU A 190 16.34 -0.40 -31.37
CA GLU A 190 16.12 0.98 -31.84
C GLU A 190 14.65 1.41 -31.77
N LYS A 191 13.69 0.47 -31.89
CA LYS A 191 12.25 0.75 -31.76
C LYS A 191 11.78 0.91 -30.31
N TRP A 192 12.50 0.40 -29.32
CA TRP A 192 12.15 0.60 -27.90
C TRP A 192 12.48 2.01 -27.45
N PHE A 193 13.57 2.56 -27.97
CA PHE A 193 14.11 3.86 -27.60
C PHE A 193 13.79 4.90 -28.69
N THR A 194 12.51 5.25 -28.83
CA THR A 194 12.04 6.27 -29.78
C THR A 194 12.20 7.68 -29.21
N ALA A 195 12.13 8.70 -30.07
CA ALA A 195 12.11 10.10 -29.62
C ALA A 195 10.95 10.41 -28.64
N GLU A 196 9.84 9.66 -28.72
CA GLU A 196 8.71 9.78 -27.79
C GLU A 196 9.05 9.25 -26.38
N THR A 197 9.98 8.30 -26.26
CA THR A 197 10.37 7.66 -24.99
C THR A 197 11.68 8.19 -24.39
N LEU A 198 12.49 8.93 -25.16
CA LEU A 198 13.87 9.31 -24.79
C LEU A 198 14.05 10.77 -24.33
N GLY A 199 13.04 11.63 -24.53
CA GLY A 199 13.23 13.07 -24.41
C GLY A 199 14.35 13.60 -25.34
N VAL A 200 14.87 14.79 -25.03
CA VAL A 200 15.84 15.51 -25.90
C VAL A 200 17.30 15.19 -25.52
N SER A 201 17.57 14.56 -24.38
CA SER A 201 18.93 14.46 -23.81
C SER A 201 19.73 13.23 -24.22
N GLY A 202 19.15 12.27 -24.94
CA GLY A 202 19.84 11.02 -25.31
C GLY A 202 20.13 10.08 -24.13
N THR A 203 19.56 10.38 -22.96
CA THR A 203 19.69 9.61 -21.72
C THR A 203 18.35 9.10 -21.27
N LEU A 204 18.32 7.97 -20.56
CA LEU A 204 17.11 7.32 -20.09
C LEU A 204 17.19 7.06 -18.58
N ASP A 205 16.21 7.52 -17.81
CA ASP A 205 16.13 7.22 -16.38
C ASP A 205 15.16 6.06 -16.08
N LEU A 206 15.03 5.72 -14.79
CA LEU A 206 14.20 4.59 -14.37
C LEU A 206 12.70 4.79 -14.64
N LEU A 207 12.20 6.03 -14.71
CA LEU A 207 10.80 6.28 -15.04
C LEU A 207 10.54 6.07 -16.53
N ASP A 208 11.44 6.59 -17.37
CA ASP A 208 11.43 6.35 -18.81
C ASP A 208 11.54 4.85 -19.10
N TRP A 209 12.44 4.15 -18.39
CA TRP A 209 12.58 2.69 -18.42
C TRP A 209 11.29 1.95 -18.05
N ASN A 210 10.60 2.39 -17.00
CA ASN A 210 9.32 1.82 -16.56
C ASN A 210 8.16 2.17 -17.51
N SER A 211 8.27 3.22 -18.31
CA SER A 211 7.29 3.57 -19.34
C SER A 211 7.34 2.62 -20.54
N LEU A 212 8.49 1.98 -20.81
CA LEU A 212 8.64 1.00 -21.88
C LEU A 212 7.75 -0.23 -21.68
N ILE A 213 7.47 -0.58 -20.43
CA ILE A 213 6.48 -1.60 -20.05
C ILE A 213 5.06 -1.21 -20.53
N ASN A 214 4.76 0.10 -20.58
CA ASN A 214 3.43 0.64 -20.87
C ASN A 214 3.20 0.98 -22.35
N THR A 215 4.23 1.09 -23.18
CA THR A 215 4.08 1.65 -24.54
C THR A 215 3.28 0.72 -25.48
N ARG A 216 1.99 1.07 -25.58
CA ARG A 216 0.95 0.77 -26.58
C ARG A 216 0.01 -0.40 -26.27
N THR A 217 -1.02 -0.07 -25.50
CA THR A 217 -2.46 -0.44 -25.64
C THR A 217 -2.87 -1.91 -25.70
N GLU A 218 -1.95 -2.85 -25.68
CA GLU A 218 -2.23 -4.25 -25.39
C GLU A 218 -1.29 -4.65 -24.27
N LEU A 219 -1.70 -4.38 -23.01
CA LEU A 219 -1.06 -4.82 -21.75
C LEU A 219 -0.62 -6.30 -21.79
N SER A 220 -1.15 -7.09 -22.74
CA SER A 220 -0.79 -8.46 -22.99
C SER A 220 0.41 -8.72 -23.90
N LYS A 221 0.70 -7.86 -24.86
CA LYS A 221 1.69 -8.17 -25.92
C LYS A 221 3.08 -7.59 -25.66
N HIS A 222 3.24 -6.71 -24.68
CA HIS A 222 4.48 -5.94 -24.50
C HIS A 222 5.12 -5.99 -23.10
N LEU A 223 4.46 -6.61 -22.11
CA LEU A 223 5.13 -6.94 -20.85
C LEU A 223 6.15 -8.03 -21.15
N VAL A 224 7.43 -7.71 -21.34
CA VAL A 224 8.51 -8.67 -21.59
C VAL A 224 9.52 -8.63 -20.45
N VAL A 225 10.01 -9.80 -20.04
CA VAL A 225 10.94 -9.96 -18.92
C VAL A 225 12.25 -10.51 -19.45
N PRO A 226 13.40 -9.87 -19.15
CA PRO A 226 14.69 -10.46 -19.45
C PRO A 226 14.90 -11.70 -18.57
N ASN A 227 15.08 -12.85 -19.19
CA ASN A 227 15.44 -14.08 -18.52
C ASN A 227 16.94 -14.06 -18.23
N MET A 228 17.30 -13.93 -16.96
CA MET A 228 18.70 -13.82 -16.50
C MET A 228 19.54 -15.07 -16.75
N GLN A 229 18.92 -16.23 -16.97
CA GLN A 229 19.63 -17.48 -17.28
C GLN A 229 19.86 -17.65 -18.78
N THR A 230 18.91 -17.21 -19.61
CA THR A 230 18.97 -17.40 -21.07
C THR A 230 19.37 -16.15 -21.84
N GLY A 231 19.37 -14.98 -21.21
CA GLY A 231 19.63 -13.70 -21.86
C GLY A 231 18.56 -13.28 -22.88
N GLN A 232 17.35 -13.83 -22.81
CA GLN A 232 16.27 -13.55 -23.77
C GLN A 232 15.08 -12.84 -23.12
N LEU A 233 14.32 -12.05 -23.90
CA LEU A 233 13.05 -11.48 -23.44
C LEU A 233 11.91 -12.49 -23.58
N GLU A 234 11.20 -12.75 -22.50
CA GLU A 234 10.00 -13.59 -22.46
C GLU A 234 8.77 -12.73 -22.18
N PRO A 235 7.69 -12.77 -23.00
CA PRO A 235 6.46 -12.03 -22.69
C PRO A 235 5.82 -12.56 -21.40
N LEU A 236 5.54 -11.71 -20.42
CA LEU A 236 4.84 -12.02 -19.18
C LEU A 236 3.54 -12.78 -19.44
N LEU A 237 2.74 -12.33 -20.42
CA LEU A 237 1.47 -12.99 -20.75
C LEU A 237 1.61 -14.18 -21.69
N SER A 238 2.78 -14.43 -22.30
CA SER A 238 2.97 -15.67 -23.10
C SER A 238 2.90 -16.93 -22.24
N GLY A 239 3.10 -16.79 -20.92
CA GLY A 239 2.88 -17.86 -19.94
C GLY A 239 1.47 -17.90 -19.35
N PHE A 240 0.60 -16.95 -19.65
CA PHE A 240 -0.77 -16.90 -19.12
C PHE A 240 -1.72 -17.65 -20.05
N THR A 241 -2.54 -18.52 -19.47
CA THR A 241 -3.72 -19.08 -20.12
C THR A 241 -4.76 -17.99 -20.37
N GLU A 242 -5.71 -18.24 -21.28
CA GLU A 242 -6.82 -17.31 -21.52
C GLU A 242 -7.59 -16.98 -20.23
N GLU A 243 -7.77 -17.95 -19.33
CA GLU A 243 -8.47 -17.71 -18.08
C GLU A 243 -7.66 -16.82 -17.14
N GLU A 244 -6.34 -17.00 -17.03
CA GLU A 244 -5.49 -16.11 -16.21
C GLU A 244 -5.51 -14.67 -16.73
N GLN A 245 -5.57 -14.47 -18.06
CA GLN A 245 -5.75 -13.13 -18.65
C GLN A 245 -7.12 -12.53 -18.33
N ARG A 246 -8.18 -13.34 -18.34
CA ARG A 246 -9.53 -12.91 -17.93
C ARG A 246 -9.57 -12.55 -16.45
N GLN A 247 -8.97 -13.35 -15.57
CA GLN A 247 -8.88 -13.09 -14.12
C GLN A 247 -8.15 -11.77 -13.83
N MET A 248 -7.01 -11.53 -14.52
CA MET A 248 -6.32 -10.24 -14.46
C MET A 248 -7.24 -9.09 -14.88
N SER A 249 -7.91 -9.23 -16.03
CA SER A 249 -8.81 -8.20 -16.55
C SER A 249 -9.97 -7.88 -15.59
N ARG A 250 -10.54 -8.90 -14.95
CA ARG A 250 -11.59 -8.74 -13.93
C ARG A 250 -11.06 -7.99 -12.70
N MET A 251 -9.86 -8.30 -12.21
CA MET A 251 -9.27 -7.56 -11.08
C MET A 251 -9.15 -6.06 -11.40
N LEU A 252 -8.63 -5.72 -12.59
CA LEU A 252 -8.50 -4.32 -13.02
C LEU A 252 -9.86 -3.64 -13.19
N GLN A 253 -10.86 -4.36 -13.72
CA GLN A 253 -12.22 -3.85 -13.84
C GLN A 253 -12.84 -3.56 -12.47
N ARG A 254 -12.65 -4.44 -11.47
CA ARG A 254 -13.16 -4.19 -10.10
C ARG A 254 -12.51 -2.96 -9.47
N MET A 255 -11.20 -2.77 -9.67
CA MET A 255 -10.52 -1.54 -9.22
C MET A 255 -11.13 -0.29 -9.85
N ASP A 256 -11.37 -0.30 -11.17
CA ASP A 256 -11.98 0.81 -11.90
C ASP A 256 -13.41 1.13 -11.40
N VAL A 257 -14.22 0.10 -11.15
CA VAL A 257 -15.58 0.23 -10.61
C VAL A 257 -15.55 0.89 -9.23
N LEU A 258 -14.65 0.46 -8.34
CA LEU A 258 -14.52 1.06 -7.01
C LEU A 258 -14.06 2.51 -7.08
N ALA A 259 -13.07 2.83 -7.92
CA ALA A 259 -12.57 4.19 -8.09
C ALA A 259 -13.64 5.14 -8.65
N LYS A 260 -14.43 4.69 -9.62
CA LYS A 260 -15.59 5.44 -10.14
C LYS A 260 -16.62 5.71 -9.05
N LYS A 261 -17.02 4.68 -8.30
CA LYS A 261 -17.98 4.84 -7.21
C LYS A 261 -17.47 5.80 -6.13
N ALA A 262 -16.19 5.74 -5.80
CA ALA A 262 -15.56 6.64 -4.84
C ALA A 262 -15.56 8.10 -5.33
N THR A 263 -15.32 8.30 -6.62
CA THR A 263 -15.45 9.62 -7.27
C THR A 263 -16.87 10.16 -7.13
N GLU A 264 -17.87 9.36 -7.49
CA GLU A 264 -19.30 9.72 -7.40
C GLU A 264 -19.74 10.04 -5.97
N ALA A 265 -19.25 9.28 -5.00
CA ALA A 265 -19.57 9.44 -3.59
C ALA A 265 -18.73 10.52 -2.87
N GLY A 266 -17.75 11.12 -3.54
CA GLY A 266 -16.84 12.10 -2.93
C GLY A 266 -15.90 11.49 -1.86
N VAL A 267 -15.66 10.18 -1.91
CA VAL A 267 -14.84 9.44 -0.94
C VAL A 267 -13.47 9.16 -1.52
N ARG A 268 -12.42 9.29 -0.69
CA ARG A 268 -11.04 8.92 -1.11
C ARG A 268 -10.79 7.44 -0.85
N LEU A 269 -10.11 6.77 -1.78
CA LEU A 269 -9.73 5.38 -1.63
C LEU A 269 -8.29 5.24 -1.16
N MET A 270 -8.09 4.42 -0.14
CA MET A 270 -6.78 3.96 0.29
C MET A 270 -6.56 2.55 -0.21
N VAL A 271 -5.58 2.38 -1.10
CA VAL A 271 -5.12 1.04 -1.47
C VAL A 271 -4.12 0.60 -0.42
N ASP A 272 -4.49 -0.39 0.37
CA ASP A 272 -3.64 -0.91 1.41
C ASP A 272 -2.46 -1.68 0.83
N ALA A 273 -1.30 -1.50 1.46
CA ALA A 273 -0.14 -2.32 1.18
C ALA A 273 -0.28 -3.72 1.80
N GLU A 274 0.32 -4.72 1.15
CA GLU A 274 0.26 -6.12 1.52
C GLU A 274 1.69 -6.69 1.65
N GLN A 275 1.88 -8.00 1.48
CA GLN A 275 3.20 -8.63 1.57
C GLN A 275 4.16 -8.18 0.46
N THR A 276 5.46 -8.23 0.73
CA THR A 276 6.51 -7.69 -0.17
C THR A 276 6.49 -8.30 -1.56
N TYR A 277 6.07 -9.56 -1.68
CA TYR A 277 6.01 -10.29 -2.94
C TYR A 277 4.77 -9.95 -3.80
N PHE A 278 3.80 -9.19 -3.27
CA PHE A 278 2.69 -8.60 -4.04
C PHE A 278 2.84 -7.08 -4.22
N GLN A 279 3.57 -6.42 -3.31
CA GLN A 279 3.58 -4.98 -3.18
C GLN A 279 4.03 -4.20 -4.43
N PRO A 280 5.02 -4.65 -5.23
CA PRO A 280 5.39 -3.95 -6.46
C PRO A 280 4.22 -3.86 -7.47
N ALA A 281 3.50 -4.95 -7.69
CA ALA A 281 2.31 -4.96 -8.55
C ALA A 281 1.19 -4.09 -7.98
N ILE A 282 0.91 -4.21 -6.68
CA ILE A 282 -0.12 -3.40 -6.00
C ILE A 282 0.17 -1.90 -6.15
N SER A 283 1.43 -1.51 -5.90
CA SER A 283 1.87 -0.11 -6.01
C SER A 283 1.72 0.39 -7.45
N ARG A 284 2.20 -0.39 -8.43
CA ARG A 284 2.08 -0.02 -9.85
C ARG A 284 0.63 0.16 -10.29
N LEU A 285 -0.25 -0.79 -9.96
CA LEU A 285 -1.67 -0.70 -10.31
C LEU A 285 -2.36 0.47 -9.62
N THR A 286 -1.96 0.79 -8.39
CA THR A 286 -2.46 1.96 -7.67
C THR A 286 -2.04 3.27 -8.34
N LEU A 287 -0.80 3.38 -8.82
CA LEU A 287 -0.34 4.55 -9.56
C LEU A 287 -1.09 4.73 -10.88
N GLU A 288 -1.41 3.65 -11.60
CA GLU A 288 -2.26 3.74 -12.79
C GLU A 288 -3.68 4.26 -12.45
N MET A 289 -4.21 3.90 -11.28
CA MET A 289 -5.46 4.49 -10.79
C MET A 289 -5.28 5.97 -10.39
N GLN A 290 -4.17 6.36 -9.77
CA GLN A 290 -3.88 7.77 -9.48
C GLN A 290 -3.79 8.58 -10.79
N ARG A 291 -3.05 8.09 -11.77
CA ARG A 291 -2.94 8.71 -13.10
C ARG A 291 -4.30 8.95 -13.75
N LYS A 292 -5.23 8.00 -13.59
CA LYS A 292 -6.57 8.08 -14.19
C LYS A 292 -7.55 8.96 -13.41
N PHE A 293 -7.53 8.90 -12.08
CA PHE A 293 -8.58 9.50 -11.23
C PHE A 293 -8.11 10.71 -10.41
N ASN A 294 -6.82 10.89 -10.17
CA ASN A 294 -6.29 12.02 -9.40
C ASN A 294 -5.94 13.21 -10.30
N MET A 295 -6.88 13.71 -11.11
CA MET A 295 -6.60 14.81 -12.03
C MET A 295 -6.63 16.18 -11.33
N GLU A 296 -7.68 16.45 -10.57
CA GLU A 296 -7.87 17.74 -9.88
C GLU A 296 -7.41 17.71 -8.42
N LYS A 297 -7.61 16.57 -7.75
CA LYS A 297 -7.24 16.35 -6.35
C LYS A 297 -6.89 14.87 -6.12
N PRO A 298 -6.06 14.53 -5.13
CA PRO A 298 -5.83 13.14 -4.76
C PRO A 298 -7.11 12.46 -4.28
N LEU A 299 -7.61 11.50 -5.07
CA LEU A 299 -8.73 10.61 -4.73
C LEU A 299 -8.20 9.26 -4.25
N ILE A 300 -7.25 8.70 -4.99
CA ILE A 300 -6.62 7.41 -4.75
C ILE A 300 -5.28 7.64 -4.03
N PHE A 301 -5.06 6.89 -2.95
CA PHE A 301 -3.86 6.95 -2.12
C PHE A 301 -3.12 5.62 -2.19
N ASN A 302 -1.84 5.67 -2.55
CA ASN A 302 -0.94 4.51 -2.48
C ASN A 302 -0.32 4.41 -1.09
N THR A 303 -0.20 3.18 -0.55
CA THR A 303 0.39 2.95 0.77
C THR A 303 1.87 2.58 0.64
N TYR A 304 2.74 3.39 1.24
CA TYR A 304 4.19 3.16 1.30
C TYR A 304 4.57 2.60 2.68
N GLN A 305 5.19 1.43 2.67
CA GLN A 305 5.64 0.75 3.89
C GLN A 305 7.11 1.09 4.17
N CYS A 306 7.34 1.95 5.17
CA CYS A 306 8.66 2.50 5.48
C CYS A 306 9.60 1.52 6.21
N TYR A 307 9.12 0.32 6.55
CA TYR A 307 9.99 -0.79 6.95
C TYR A 307 10.79 -1.38 5.80
N LEU A 308 10.44 -1.10 4.54
CA LEU A 308 11.19 -1.58 3.39
C LEU A 308 12.43 -0.73 3.15
N ARG A 309 13.48 -1.37 2.65
CA ARG A 309 14.73 -0.69 2.28
C ARG A 309 14.54 0.25 1.08
N ASP A 310 13.63 -0.10 0.18
CA ASP A 310 13.35 0.66 -1.05
C ASP A 310 12.27 1.74 -0.87
N ALA A 311 11.73 1.94 0.35
CA ALA A 311 10.59 2.83 0.57
C ALA A 311 10.85 4.26 0.08
N TYR A 312 12.05 4.79 0.33
CA TYR A 312 12.44 6.14 -0.10
C TYR A 312 12.55 6.26 -1.61
N ASP A 313 13.19 5.30 -2.26
CA ASP A 313 13.31 5.30 -3.72
C ASP A 313 11.94 5.18 -4.37
N ASN A 314 11.07 4.32 -3.85
CA ASN A 314 9.71 4.14 -4.38
C ASN A 314 8.90 5.43 -4.32
N ILE A 315 8.86 6.10 -3.16
CA ILE A 315 8.05 7.32 -3.03
C ILE A 315 8.60 8.50 -3.83
N THR A 316 9.94 8.66 -3.89
CA THR A 316 10.57 9.75 -4.64
C THR A 316 10.35 9.58 -6.15
N MET A 317 10.48 8.37 -6.67
CA MET A 317 10.18 8.05 -8.07
C MET A 317 8.71 8.29 -8.42
N ASP A 318 7.79 7.86 -7.55
CA ASP A 318 6.36 7.98 -7.83
C ASP A 318 5.89 9.45 -7.79
N VAL A 319 6.46 10.25 -6.90
CA VAL A 319 6.26 11.71 -6.86
C VAL A 319 6.74 12.36 -8.15
N GLU A 320 7.93 11.98 -8.63
CA GLU A 320 8.46 12.50 -9.88
C GLU A 320 7.61 12.08 -11.09
N LEU A 321 7.15 10.83 -11.11
CA LEU A 321 6.25 10.34 -12.15
C LEU A 321 4.96 11.16 -12.19
N ALA A 322 4.36 11.43 -11.02
CA ALA A 322 3.20 12.30 -10.89
C ALA A 322 3.45 13.69 -11.45
N ARG A 323 4.62 14.27 -11.13
CA ARG A 323 5.02 15.58 -11.59
C ARG A 323 5.19 15.63 -13.11
N ARG A 324 5.84 14.61 -13.71
CA ARG A 324 6.07 14.52 -15.16
C ARG A 324 4.78 14.36 -15.96
N GLU A 325 3.86 13.53 -15.46
CA GLU A 325 2.61 13.23 -16.14
C GLU A 325 1.46 14.19 -15.77
N GLY A 326 1.65 15.01 -14.74
CA GLY A 326 0.76 16.13 -14.40
C GLY A 326 -0.45 15.81 -13.51
N TRP A 327 -0.50 14.61 -12.90
CA TRP A 327 -1.56 14.18 -11.98
C TRP A 327 -1.23 14.46 -10.50
N CYS A 328 -2.26 14.46 -9.64
CA CYS A 328 -2.15 14.75 -8.21
C CYS A 328 -1.71 13.53 -7.39
N PHE A 329 -0.66 13.68 -6.59
CA PHE A 329 -0.06 12.58 -5.85
C PHE A 329 -0.75 12.33 -4.50
N GLY A 330 -1.16 11.09 -4.24
CA GLY A 330 -1.75 10.66 -2.97
C GLY A 330 -0.92 9.56 -2.31
N ALA A 331 -0.41 9.81 -1.11
CA ALA A 331 0.38 8.83 -0.36
C ALA A 331 -0.14 8.57 1.05
N LYS A 332 -0.04 7.33 1.51
CA LYS A 332 -0.22 6.92 2.92
C LYS A 332 1.09 6.31 3.39
N LEU A 333 1.72 6.92 4.39
CA LEU A 333 2.95 6.41 4.99
C LEU A 333 2.64 5.57 6.22
N VAL A 334 3.04 4.31 6.20
CA VAL A 334 2.99 3.38 7.35
C VAL A 334 4.39 2.87 7.66
N ARG A 335 4.63 2.36 8.87
CA ARG A 335 5.83 1.55 9.12
C ARG A 335 5.74 0.24 8.34
N GLY A 336 4.75 -0.59 8.67
CA GLY A 336 4.53 -1.90 8.06
C GLY A 336 3.80 -2.83 9.03
N ALA A 337 3.09 -3.83 8.49
CA ALA A 337 2.29 -4.77 9.28
C ALA A 337 2.81 -6.22 9.23
N TYR A 338 3.80 -6.50 8.37
CA TYR A 338 4.22 -7.85 8.01
C TYR A 338 5.67 -8.18 8.42
N MET A 339 6.33 -7.30 9.20
CA MET A 339 7.77 -7.38 9.57
C MET A 339 8.26 -8.79 9.96
N ALA A 340 7.58 -9.44 10.90
CA ALA A 340 7.98 -10.76 11.42
C ALA A 340 7.87 -11.84 10.34
N GLN A 341 6.76 -11.84 9.60
CA GLN A 341 6.51 -12.78 8.50
C GLN A 341 7.52 -12.60 7.37
N GLU A 342 7.82 -11.36 6.95
CA GLU A 342 8.79 -11.08 5.88
C GLU A 342 10.19 -11.58 6.23
N ARG A 343 10.66 -11.32 7.46
CA ARG A 343 11.98 -11.75 7.91
C ARG A 343 12.08 -13.27 8.02
N ALA A 344 11.05 -13.93 8.55
CA ALA A 344 10.99 -15.39 8.63
C ALA A 344 10.99 -16.01 7.22
N ARG A 345 10.24 -15.43 6.28
CA ARG A 345 10.18 -15.89 4.89
C ARG A 345 11.51 -15.73 4.16
N ALA A 346 12.18 -14.60 4.31
CA ALA A 346 13.50 -14.35 3.71
C ALA A 346 14.54 -15.38 4.20
N ALA A 347 14.55 -15.67 5.51
CA ALA A 347 15.43 -16.66 6.10
C ALA A 347 15.15 -18.09 5.59
N GLU A 348 13.88 -18.52 5.61
CA GLU A 348 13.48 -19.86 5.19
C GLU A 348 13.75 -20.11 3.70
N MET A 349 13.41 -19.15 2.85
CA MET A 349 13.58 -19.29 1.39
C MET A 349 14.99 -18.91 0.91
N GLY A 350 15.80 -18.29 1.77
CA GLY A 350 17.17 -17.89 1.50
C GLY A 350 17.30 -16.80 0.43
N TYR A 351 16.54 -15.71 0.56
CA TYR A 351 16.72 -14.46 -0.19
C TYR A 351 17.03 -13.29 0.75
N GLU A 352 17.49 -12.16 0.20
CA GLU A 352 17.87 -10.99 1.00
C GLU A 352 16.67 -10.42 1.76
N ASP A 353 16.84 -10.11 3.05
CA ASP A 353 15.79 -9.49 3.86
C ASP A 353 15.38 -8.13 3.26
N PRO A 354 14.12 -7.97 2.79
CA PRO A 354 13.68 -6.73 2.13
C PRO A 354 13.44 -5.59 3.14
N ILE A 355 13.47 -5.86 4.44
CA ILE A 355 13.14 -4.89 5.48
C ILE A 355 14.39 -4.26 6.12
N ASN A 356 14.21 -3.09 6.73
CA ASN A 356 15.22 -2.40 7.49
C ASN A 356 15.67 -3.25 8.70
N PRO A 357 16.96 -3.21 9.08
CA PRO A 357 17.53 -4.16 10.04
C PRO A 357 16.91 -4.03 11.44
N THR A 358 16.58 -2.81 11.86
CA THR A 358 16.05 -2.50 13.19
C THR A 358 14.81 -1.61 13.13
N TYR A 359 14.12 -1.51 14.27
CA TYR A 359 12.99 -0.59 14.46
C TYR A 359 13.42 0.87 14.28
N GLU A 360 14.59 1.25 14.79
CA GLU A 360 15.16 2.58 14.66
C GLU A 360 15.48 2.90 13.19
N ALA A 361 16.05 1.94 12.44
CA ALA A 361 16.28 2.10 11.01
C ALA A 361 14.95 2.31 10.24
N THR A 362 13.89 1.61 10.64
CA THR A 362 12.53 1.85 10.11
C THR A 362 12.02 3.24 10.46
N ASN A 363 12.25 3.75 11.67
CA ASN A 363 11.87 5.11 12.05
C ASN A 363 12.61 6.16 11.22
N THR A 364 13.93 5.99 11.04
CA THR A 364 14.74 6.86 10.18
C THR A 364 14.23 6.85 8.75
N MET A 365 13.90 5.67 8.19
CA MET A 365 13.32 5.56 6.86
C MET A 365 11.96 6.26 6.77
N TYR A 366 11.09 6.09 7.78
CA TYR A 366 9.79 6.76 7.84
C TYR A 366 9.93 8.28 7.85
N HIS A 367 10.77 8.83 8.74
CA HIS A 367 11.01 10.27 8.83
C HIS A 367 11.66 10.81 7.55
N ARG A 368 12.57 10.07 6.92
CA ARG A 368 13.18 10.45 5.64
C ARG A 368 12.15 10.52 4.52
N CYS A 369 11.26 9.54 4.41
CA CYS A 369 10.18 9.54 3.40
C CYS A 369 9.18 10.67 3.67
N LEU A 370 8.80 10.86 4.94
CA LEU A 370 7.87 11.91 5.34
C LEU A 370 8.43 13.30 5.07
N ASP A 371 9.67 13.57 5.47
CA ASP A 371 10.31 14.88 5.28
C ASP A 371 10.38 15.27 3.79
N TYR A 372 10.73 14.32 2.92
CA TYR A 372 10.72 14.53 1.47
C TYR A 372 9.32 14.92 0.96
N VAL A 373 8.27 14.23 1.41
CA VAL A 373 6.90 14.55 1.00
C VAL A 373 6.45 15.89 1.57
N LEU A 374 6.80 16.23 2.82
CA LEU A 374 6.45 17.54 3.39
C LEU A 374 7.13 18.69 2.65
N GLU A 375 8.42 18.56 2.30
CA GLU A 375 9.13 19.54 1.46
C GLU A 375 8.47 19.69 0.07
N LEU A 376 8.01 18.58 -0.53
CA LEU A 376 7.22 18.64 -1.75
C LEU A 376 5.93 19.45 -1.57
N LEU A 377 5.17 19.22 -0.49
CA LEU A 377 3.88 19.87 -0.25
C LEU A 377 3.97 21.39 -0.17
N LYS A 378 5.08 21.92 0.37
CA LYS A 378 5.36 23.35 0.44
C LYS A 378 5.37 24.02 -0.94
N HIS A 379 5.82 23.30 -1.96
CA HIS A 379 5.96 23.80 -3.33
C HIS A 379 4.89 23.27 -4.29
N ASN A 380 4.11 22.27 -3.87
CA ASN A 380 3.19 21.55 -4.72
C ASN A 380 1.85 21.28 -4.04
N ALA A 381 0.86 22.13 -4.35
CA ALA A 381 -0.52 21.96 -3.90
C ALA A 381 -1.20 20.68 -4.46
N LYS A 382 -0.62 20.01 -5.46
CA LYS A 382 -1.16 18.79 -6.08
C LYS A 382 -0.80 17.50 -5.36
N ALA A 383 -0.21 17.55 -4.16
CA ALA A 383 0.08 16.35 -3.38
C ALA A 383 -0.66 16.36 -2.03
N LYS A 384 -0.98 15.16 -1.53
CA LYS A 384 -1.54 14.95 -0.18
C LYS A 384 -0.95 13.70 0.45
N VAL A 385 -0.74 13.74 1.76
CA VAL A 385 -0.14 12.63 2.52
C VAL A 385 -0.94 12.28 3.76
N MET A 386 -1.13 10.98 3.99
CA MET A 386 -1.62 10.41 5.24
C MET A 386 -0.44 9.89 6.06
N VAL A 387 -0.18 10.51 7.20
CA VAL A 387 0.79 10.10 8.21
C VAL A 387 0.12 9.09 9.13
N ALA A 388 0.17 7.80 8.76
CA ALA A 388 -0.45 6.74 9.53
C ALA A 388 0.50 6.19 10.61
N THR A 389 0.34 6.64 11.85
CA THR A 389 1.22 6.30 12.98
C THR A 389 0.55 6.48 14.34
N HIS A 390 0.85 5.58 15.27
CA HIS A 390 0.52 5.72 16.70
C HIS A 390 1.68 6.25 17.53
N ASN A 391 2.85 6.44 16.92
CA ASN A 391 4.05 6.85 17.63
C ASN A 391 4.05 8.38 17.81
N GLU A 392 4.02 8.81 19.06
CA GLU A 392 3.95 10.23 19.44
C GLU A 392 5.13 11.05 18.91
N ASP A 393 6.35 10.51 18.91
CA ASP A 393 7.53 11.21 18.41
C ASP A 393 7.42 11.51 16.91
N THR A 394 6.83 10.61 16.15
CA THR A 394 6.57 10.79 14.72
C THR A 394 5.53 11.88 14.50
N VAL A 395 4.46 11.90 15.31
CA VAL A 395 3.46 12.99 15.27
C VAL A 395 4.12 14.33 15.61
N ARG A 396 4.89 14.41 16.69
CA ARG A 396 5.62 15.62 17.10
C ARG A 396 6.62 16.07 16.04
N PHE A 397 7.31 15.13 15.39
CA PHE A 397 8.17 15.41 14.24
C PHE A 397 7.38 16.05 13.10
N THR A 398 6.25 15.45 12.68
CA THR A 398 5.39 16.00 11.62
C THR A 398 4.92 17.41 11.95
N LEU A 399 4.42 17.64 13.16
CA LEU A 399 3.89 18.95 13.56
C LEU A 399 4.97 20.04 13.52
N ARG A 400 6.15 19.78 14.07
CA ARG A 400 7.29 20.72 14.00
C ARG A 400 7.66 21.00 12.56
N ARG A 401 7.70 19.95 11.73
CA ARG A 401 8.11 20.12 10.34
C ARG A 401 7.07 20.88 9.50
N MET A 402 5.79 20.66 9.76
CA MET A 402 4.71 21.47 9.19
C MET A 402 4.85 22.95 9.57
N GLU A 403 5.15 23.26 10.84
CA GLU A 403 5.39 24.63 11.30
C GLU A 403 6.59 25.28 10.58
N GLU A 404 7.72 24.56 10.50
CA GLU A 404 8.93 25.04 9.80
C GLU A 404 8.70 25.30 8.29
N LEU A 405 7.85 24.51 7.66
CA LEU A 405 7.55 24.60 6.23
C LEU A 405 6.36 25.51 5.91
N GLY A 406 5.65 26.01 6.92
CA GLY A 406 4.43 26.82 6.75
C GLY A 406 3.25 26.03 6.18
N LEU A 407 3.14 24.75 6.52
CA LEU A 407 2.01 23.89 6.14
C LEU A 407 0.94 23.97 7.22
N TYR A 408 -0.25 24.48 6.88
CA TYR A 408 -1.31 24.69 7.86
C TYR A 408 -2.40 23.61 7.77
N PRO A 409 -3.05 23.28 8.90
CA PRO A 409 -4.16 22.31 8.92
C PRO A 409 -5.27 22.60 7.90
N ALA A 410 -5.56 23.90 7.69
CA ALA A 410 -6.59 24.38 6.78
C ALA A 410 -6.31 24.07 5.30
N ASP A 411 -5.07 23.76 4.94
CA ASP A 411 -4.71 23.40 3.56
C ASP A 411 -5.14 21.97 3.21
N HIS A 412 -5.48 21.15 4.21
CA HIS A 412 -5.89 19.75 4.05
C HIS A 412 -4.92 18.94 3.16
N GLN A 413 -3.62 19.17 3.32
CA GLN A 413 -2.56 18.46 2.61
C GLN A 413 -1.95 17.31 3.44
N VAL A 414 -1.91 17.47 4.76
CA VAL A 414 -1.37 16.49 5.70
C VAL A 414 -2.51 15.95 6.57
N TYR A 415 -2.70 14.64 6.51
CA TYR A 415 -3.68 13.91 7.31
C TYR A 415 -2.96 13.03 8.32
N PHE A 416 -3.57 12.80 9.49
CA PHE A 416 -3.08 11.86 10.50
C PHE A 416 -4.01 10.66 10.57
N GLY A 417 -3.44 9.45 10.57
CA GLY A 417 -4.19 8.20 10.55
C GLY A 417 -3.83 7.28 11.72
N GLN A 418 -4.82 6.82 12.46
CA GLN A 418 -4.63 5.93 13.61
C GLN A 418 -5.70 4.83 13.63
N LEU A 419 -5.36 3.63 14.08
CA LEU A 419 -6.36 2.58 14.30
C LEU A 419 -7.35 2.97 15.42
N LEU A 420 -8.62 2.60 15.24
CA LEU A 420 -9.63 2.67 16.29
C LEU A 420 -9.19 1.86 17.52
N GLY A 421 -9.44 2.39 18.72
CA GLY A 421 -9.07 1.74 19.98
C GLY A 421 -7.63 1.94 20.42
N MET A 422 -6.87 2.78 19.72
CA MET A 422 -5.46 3.05 19.99
C MET A 422 -5.15 4.54 19.95
N CYS A 423 -4.46 5.02 20.98
CA CYS A 423 -3.86 6.36 21.04
C CYS A 423 -4.86 7.52 20.88
N ASP A 424 -6.02 7.41 21.53
CA ASP A 424 -7.06 8.46 21.55
C ASP A 424 -6.54 9.76 22.20
N GLN A 425 -5.61 9.64 23.15
CA GLN A 425 -4.86 10.75 23.74
C GLN A 425 -4.00 11.55 22.74
N ILE A 426 -3.79 11.02 21.52
CA ILE A 426 -3.14 11.72 20.41
C ILE A 426 -4.20 12.23 19.43
N SER A 427 -5.12 11.35 19.02
CA SER A 427 -6.08 11.66 17.95
C SER A 427 -7.02 12.81 18.28
N PHE A 428 -7.64 12.79 19.47
CA PHE A 428 -8.65 13.78 19.82
C PHE A 428 -8.04 15.18 20.04
N PRO A 429 -6.92 15.34 20.79
CA PRO A 429 -6.28 16.65 20.90
C PRO A 429 -5.84 17.23 19.54
N LEU A 430 -5.32 16.40 18.63
CA LEU A 430 -4.98 16.83 17.27
C LEU A 430 -6.21 17.30 16.49
N GLY A 431 -7.31 16.52 16.51
CA GLY A 431 -8.55 16.87 15.83
C GLY A 431 -9.16 18.17 16.36
N GLN A 432 -9.13 18.37 17.68
CA GLN A 432 -9.59 19.60 18.34
C GLN A 432 -8.70 20.80 18.04
N ALA A 433 -7.41 20.59 17.76
CA ALA A 433 -6.51 21.62 17.28
C ALA A 433 -6.71 21.94 15.78
N GLY A 434 -7.69 21.33 15.11
CA GLY A 434 -8.06 21.58 13.72
C GLY A 434 -7.27 20.76 12.70
N PHE A 435 -6.41 19.83 13.13
CA PHE A 435 -5.69 18.95 12.22
C PHE A 435 -6.63 17.92 11.60
N PRO A 436 -6.48 17.59 10.30
CA PRO A 436 -7.22 16.50 9.67
C PRO A 436 -6.80 15.14 10.23
N VAL A 437 -7.55 14.62 11.22
CA VAL A 437 -7.25 13.34 11.88
C VAL A 437 -8.31 12.31 11.53
N TYR A 438 -7.90 11.08 11.31
CA TYR A 438 -8.77 9.98 10.92
C TYR A 438 -8.51 8.71 11.73
N LYS A 439 -9.58 8.11 12.22
CA LYS A 439 -9.54 6.74 12.76
C LYS A 439 -9.82 5.73 11.68
N TYR A 440 -9.00 4.69 11.61
CA TYR A 440 -9.25 3.52 10.80
C TYR A 440 -10.23 2.63 11.56
N VAL A 441 -11.44 2.48 11.01
CA VAL A 441 -12.61 1.97 11.71
C VAL A 441 -13.07 0.65 11.09
N PRO A 442 -12.65 -0.50 11.66
CA PRO A 442 -13.21 -1.79 11.35
C PRO A 442 -14.70 -1.86 11.73
N TYR A 443 -15.51 -2.44 10.86
CA TYR A 443 -16.91 -2.77 11.17
C TYR A 443 -17.35 -4.03 10.44
N GLY A 444 -18.25 -4.80 11.04
CA GLY A 444 -18.75 -6.05 10.47
C GLY A 444 -19.35 -6.98 11.53
N PRO A 445 -20.08 -8.02 11.10
CA PRO A 445 -20.72 -8.98 11.99
C PRO A 445 -19.72 -9.55 13.00
N VAL A 446 -20.14 -9.70 14.26
CA VAL A 446 -19.24 -10.10 15.35
C VAL A 446 -18.41 -11.34 15.00
N MET A 447 -19.07 -12.38 14.51
CA MET A 447 -18.42 -13.66 14.17
C MET A 447 -17.36 -13.52 13.08
N GLU A 448 -17.55 -12.58 12.15
CA GLU A 448 -16.69 -12.39 10.99
C GLU A 448 -15.46 -11.51 11.29
N VAL A 449 -15.50 -10.72 12.36
CA VAL A 449 -14.38 -9.87 12.79
C VAL A 449 -13.59 -10.47 13.97
N LEU A 450 -14.07 -11.57 14.56
CA LEU A 450 -13.41 -12.25 15.68
C LEU A 450 -11.96 -12.67 15.38
N PRO A 451 -11.62 -13.24 14.21
CA PRO A 451 -10.23 -13.58 13.88
C PRO A 451 -9.29 -12.37 13.95
N TYR A 452 -9.72 -11.24 13.36
CA TYR A 452 -9.00 -9.97 13.42
C TYR A 452 -8.83 -9.47 14.87
N LEU A 453 -9.92 -9.49 15.65
CA LEU A 453 -9.91 -9.09 17.06
C LEU A 453 -8.98 -9.95 17.92
N SER A 454 -8.99 -11.27 17.72
CA SER A 454 -8.14 -12.20 18.48
C SER A 454 -6.67 -11.87 18.30
N ARG A 455 -6.23 -11.63 17.05
CA ARG A 455 -4.84 -11.23 16.76
C ARG A 455 -4.50 -9.88 17.39
N ARG A 456 -5.43 -8.92 17.36
CA ARG A 456 -5.30 -7.64 18.08
C ARG A 456 -5.21 -7.77 19.59
N ALA A 457 -5.92 -8.72 20.20
CA ALA A 457 -5.90 -8.94 21.64
C ALA A 457 -4.56 -9.52 22.11
N LEU A 458 -4.03 -10.48 21.36
CA LEU A 458 -2.72 -11.12 21.61
C LEU A 458 -1.54 -10.14 21.49
N GLU A 459 -1.72 -9.03 20.79
CA GLU A 459 -0.71 -7.98 20.66
C GLU A 459 -0.88 -6.86 21.69
N ASN A 460 -2.10 -6.44 22.04
CA ASN A 460 -2.25 -5.46 23.12
C ASN A 460 -1.73 -5.99 24.47
N SER A 461 -1.70 -7.31 24.67
CA SER A 461 -1.02 -7.93 25.81
C SER A 461 0.52 -7.81 25.75
N SER A 462 1.12 -7.63 24.57
CA SER A 462 2.56 -7.34 24.40
C SER A 462 2.86 -5.83 24.31
N ILE A 463 1.89 -4.99 23.88
CA ILE A 463 1.91 -3.51 23.88
C ILE A 463 1.44 -2.93 25.23
N MET A 464 1.59 -3.67 26.32
CA MET A 464 1.23 -3.24 27.68
C MET A 464 1.79 -1.85 28.09
N LYS A 465 2.87 -1.39 27.46
CA LYS A 465 3.45 -0.05 27.72
C LYS A 465 2.53 1.10 27.26
N GLY A 466 1.91 1.01 26.09
CA GLY A 466 1.03 2.08 25.56
C GLY A 466 -0.27 2.21 26.36
N ALA A 467 -0.88 1.07 26.69
CA ALA A 467 -2.09 1.01 27.51
C ALA A 467 -1.85 1.51 28.96
N GLN A 468 -0.67 1.25 29.53
CA GLN A 468 -0.30 1.78 30.85
C GLN A 468 -0.20 3.31 30.85
N GLN A 469 0.42 3.89 29.82
CA GLN A 469 0.54 5.34 29.67
C GLN A 469 -0.83 5.99 29.45
N GLU A 470 -1.67 5.43 28.59
CA GLU A 470 -3.04 5.90 28.37
C GLU A 470 -3.85 5.88 29.67
N ARG A 471 -3.79 4.77 30.43
CA ARG A 471 -4.44 4.68 31.75
C ARG A 471 -3.94 5.75 32.73
N GLN A 472 -2.64 6.02 32.73
CA GLN A 472 -2.06 7.07 33.58
C GLN A 472 -2.59 8.47 33.19
N LEU A 473 -2.66 8.77 31.90
CA LEU A 473 -3.20 10.04 31.39
C LEU A 473 -4.69 10.20 31.71
N LEU A 474 -5.49 9.15 31.51
CA LEU A 474 -6.91 9.14 31.88
C LEU A 474 -7.12 9.37 33.38
N TRP A 475 -6.27 8.77 34.21
CA TRP A 475 -6.32 8.97 35.66
C TRP A 475 -5.96 10.39 36.09
N GLN A 476 -4.96 10.99 35.44
CA GLN A 476 -4.59 12.39 35.66
C GLN A 476 -5.74 13.33 35.25
N GLU A 477 -6.36 13.09 34.10
CA GLU A 477 -7.49 13.88 33.62
C GLU A 477 -8.73 13.73 34.51
N LEU A 478 -9.04 12.51 34.97
CA LEU A 478 -10.13 12.28 35.93
C LEU A 478 -9.91 13.05 37.23
N LYS A 479 -8.70 12.97 37.80
CA LYS A 479 -8.32 13.75 38.99
C LYS A 479 -8.48 15.25 38.74
N ARG A 480 -7.99 15.76 37.62
CA ARG A 480 -8.14 17.17 37.24
C ARG A 480 -9.61 17.58 37.20
N ARG A 481 -10.48 16.80 36.54
CA ARG A 481 -11.93 17.09 36.44
C ARG A 481 -12.62 17.07 37.80
N LEU A 482 -12.29 16.11 38.66
CA LEU A 482 -12.80 16.06 40.03
C LEU A 482 -12.35 17.29 40.84
N CYS A 483 -11.09 17.68 40.74
CA CYS A 483 -10.56 18.85 41.44
C CYS A 483 -11.09 20.19 40.91
N THR A 484 -11.42 20.27 39.62
CA THR A 484 -11.86 21.53 38.96
C THR A 484 -13.39 21.63 38.79
N GLY A 485 -14.15 20.61 39.18
CA GLY A 485 -15.61 20.57 39.04
C GLY A 485 -16.11 20.39 37.59
N SER A 486 -15.22 20.20 36.61
CA SER A 486 -15.56 20.06 35.20
C SER A 486 -15.86 18.60 34.83
N LEU A 487 -16.92 18.02 35.41
CA LEU A 487 -17.27 16.60 35.26
C LEU A 487 -17.66 16.21 33.83
N PHE A 488 -18.33 17.11 33.11
CA PHE A 488 -18.77 16.90 31.73
C PHE A 488 -18.02 17.82 30.78
N TYR A 489 -17.52 17.25 29.68
CA TYR A 489 -16.90 18.00 28.59
C TYR A 489 -17.73 17.77 27.33
N HIS A 490 -18.24 18.85 26.77
CA HIS A 490 -18.86 18.86 25.45
C HIS A 490 -17.91 19.62 24.53
N PRO A 491 -17.30 18.95 23.52
CA PRO A 491 -16.54 19.66 22.51
C PRO A 491 -17.45 20.67 21.77
N ALA A 492 -16.86 21.77 21.33
CA ALA A 492 -17.55 22.88 20.68
C ALA A 492 -17.96 22.55 19.23
#